data_AF-A0A6A6S136-F1
#
_entry.id   AF-A0A6A6S136-F1
#
_cell.length_a   1.000
_cell.length_b   1.000
_cell.length_c   1.000
_cell.angle_alpha   90.00
_cell.angle_beta   90.00
_cell.angle_gamma   90.00
#
_symmetry.space_group_name_H-M   'P 1'
#
loop_
_entity.id
_entity.type
_entity.pdbx_description
1 polymer ?
#
loop_
_entity_poly.entity_id
_entity_poly.type
_entity_poly.pdbx_seq_one_letter_code
_entity_poly.pdbx_strand_id
1 'polypeptide(L)'
;MKRTRDDAAFSEQPAKVRRVPTTDRLSRMSDELLVRILGFVPTPTLLVCQLRVSKKFNNLAGDSELWKAAYYKQFVLPRASRIPGIKEMNASSHLQYSSKLSKWLEDSHLLNHGQKTDWKQQFRLRHNWSQGQCAVSEIVVAQPPVDPPLLVMMSNSVIYTADSISGLRAWSLKNERDFIASTPLVKDGVTPHMPTSMAIDTSEKDTGHDRITIGFDDGSFIIYELEKGKRTLRILFEHPPSSNGMLTALAYSSPYLLTMTESHLLSMYAFLGEQAKDQSLEAPKLLYSLRSHTVWPPVSLSIRTASTSMTASIAYALPTYLSGWTVGVQEMRLNFNGELIESRLATAADAHSHTLSGQRSMSSPSTRSSSPFPGRSREPSLAGTPSNSKPTSMSYSHPYLLVAHPDNTLSLYLVKSTASSLSISPGSRLWGHTSSVSGAHVGMRGKAVSVSRLGDELRVWDLEGGMASTANRRRSRTGELSVRVQASKAKESLHAMASRGSPRKHSLRLALDQGFDDASVNRGWVGFDEQNVIVLREKSSGSQALVVYDFT
;
A
#
# COMPACT_ATOMS: atom_id res chain seq x y z
N MET A 1 -46.51 -34.20 73.30
CA MET A 1 -46.96 -33.52 72.06
C MET A 1 -45.87 -33.70 71.00
N LYS A 2 -46.11 -34.61 70.06
CA LYS A 2 -45.18 -35.02 69.00
C LYS A 2 -45.63 -34.27 67.74
N ARG A 3 -44.87 -33.27 67.28
CA ARG A 3 -45.19 -32.54 66.04
C ARG A 3 -44.61 -33.28 64.84
N THR A 4 -45.53 -33.66 63.98
CA THR A 4 -45.41 -34.24 62.64
C THR A 4 -44.52 -33.40 61.73
N ARG A 5 -43.68 -34.05 60.94
CA ARG A 5 -42.86 -33.45 59.89
C ARG A 5 -43.55 -33.74 58.56
N ASP A 6 -43.95 -32.68 57.88
CA ASP A 6 -44.65 -32.72 56.59
C ASP A 6 -43.82 -33.41 55.51
N ASP A 7 -44.49 -34.27 54.75
CA ASP A 7 -44.08 -34.76 53.45
C ASP A 7 -44.11 -33.61 52.43
N ALA A 8 -42.98 -33.33 51.80
CA ALA A 8 -42.95 -32.56 50.56
C ALA A 8 -41.76 -32.95 49.67
N ALA A 9 -42.14 -33.40 48.48
CA ALA A 9 -41.41 -33.35 47.21
C ALA A 9 -40.20 -34.29 47.01
N PHE A 10 -40.45 -35.33 46.23
CA PHE A 10 -39.46 -36.01 45.39
C PHE A 10 -38.62 -34.98 44.62
N SER A 11 -37.38 -34.75 45.06
CA SER A 11 -36.36 -34.13 44.21
C SER A 11 -35.79 -35.21 43.28
N GLU A 12 -36.15 -35.17 42.00
CA GLU A 12 -35.42 -35.90 40.97
C GLU A 12 -33.95 -35.52 41.05
N GLN A 13 -33.09 -36.49 41.37
CA GLN A 13 -31.65 -36.30 41.29
C GLN A 13 -31.28 -36.04 39.82
N PRO A 14 -30.52 -34.98 39.49
CA PRO A 14 -30.08 -34.77 38.13
C PRO A 14 -29.24 -35.98 37.71
N ALA A 15 -29.65 -36.64 36.61
CA ALA A 15 -28.97 -37.80 36.07
C ALA A 15 -27.47 -37.50 35.95
N LYS A 16 -26.64 -38.31 36.64
CA LYS A 16 -25.18 -38.22 36.58
C LYS A 16 -24.77 -38.25 35.11
N VAL A 17 -24.23 -37.12 34.62
CA VAL A 17 -23.63 -37.01 33.29
C VAL A 17 -22.66 -38.17 33.12
N ARG A 18 -22.98 -39.06 32.17
CA ARG A 18 -22.20 -40.27 31.88
C ARG A 18 -20.79 -39.84 31.46
N ARG A 19 -19.81 -39.96 32.35
CA ARG A 19 -18.39 -39.76 32.01
C ARG A 19 -18.00 -40.84 31.01
N VAL A 20 -17.90 -40.48 29.73
CA VAL A 20 -17.33 -41.33 28.69
C VAL A 20 -15.90 -41.67 29.13
N PRO A 21 -15.48 -42.95 29.14
CA PRO A 21 -14.10 -43.29 29.46
C PRO A 21 -13.23 -42.70 28.35
N THR A 22 -12.48 -41.66 28.69
CA THR A 22 -11.54 -40.96 27.79
C THR A 22 -10.32 -41.84 27.57
N THR A 23 -10.46 -42.91 26.80
CA THR A 23 -9.31 -43.60 26.25
C THR A 23 -8.73 -42.70 25.16
N ASP A 24 -7.56 -42.11 25.41
CA ASP A 24 -6.86 -41.31 24.42
C ASP A 24 -6.34 -42.22 23.29
N ARG A 25 -7.14 -42.32 22.23
CA ARG A 25 -6.79 -43.07 21.01
C ARG A 25 -5.92 -42.26 20.06
N LEU A 26 -5.89 -40.94 20.23
CA LEU A 26 -5.19 -40.02 19.34
C LEU A 26 -3.69 -39.97 19.68
N SER A 27 -3.31 -39.98 20.96
CA SER A 27 -1.88 -39.98 21.32
C SER A 27 -1.13 -41.26 20.90
N ARG A 28 -1.84 -42.37 20.75
CA ARG A 28 -1.29 -43.68 20.30
C ARG A 28 -1.01 -43.74 18.79
N MET A 29 -1.52 -42.79 18.01
CA MET A 29 -1.29 -42.77 16.57
C MET A 29 0.12 -42.27 16.24
N SER A 30 0.65 -42.71 15.10
CA SER A 30 1.91 -42.20 14.54
C SER A 30 1.77 -40.72 14.17
N ASP A 31 2.88 -40.00 14.27
CA ASP A 31 2.91 -38.54 14.07
C ASP A 31 2.44 -38.14 12.67
N GLU A 32 2.81 -38.88 11.62
CA GLU A 32 2.36 -38.64 10.24
C GLU A 32 0.84 -38.71 10.07
N LEU A 33 0.19 -39.65 10.74
CA LEU A 33 -1.27 -39.78 10.70
C LEU A 33 -1.94 -38.63 11.44
N LEU A 34 -1.34 -38.18 12.55
CA LEU A 34 -1.84 -37.03 13.29
C LEU A 34 -1.70 -35.73 12.47
N VAL A 35 -0.56 -35.51 11.80
CA VAL A 35 -0.38 -34.38 10.89
C VAL A 35 -1.41 -34.42 9.75
N ARG A 36 -1.61 -35.59 9.12
CA ARG A 36 -2.64 -35.77 8.09
C ARG A 36 -4.04 -35.42 8.61
N ILE A 37 -4.41 -35.87 9.81
CA ILE A 37 -5.71 -35.55 10.43
C ILE A 37 -5.81 -34.05 10.69
N LEU A 38 -4.78 -33.43 11.29
CA LEU A 38 -4.73 -32.00 11.56
C LEU A 38 -4.82 -31.15 10.29
N GLY A 39 -4.31 -31.64 9.15
CA GLY A 39 -4.44 -30.98 7.85
C GLY A 39 -5.89 -30.81 7.35
N PHE A 40 -6.83 -31.62 7.83
CA PHE A 40 -8.24 -31.49 7.50
C PHE A 40 -9.01 -30.57 8.46
N VAL A 41 -8.41 -30.18 9.58
CA VAL A 41 -9.07 -29.43 10.66
C VAL A 41 -9.10 -27.92 10.34
N PRO A 42 -10.19 -27.19 10.67
CA PRO A 42 -10.25 -25.74 10.54
C PRO A 42 -9.20 -25.02 11.41
N THR A 43 -8.75 -23.84 10.95
CA THR A 43 -7.69 -23.06 11.62
C THR A 43 -7.98 -22.70 13.09
N PRO A 44 -9.21 -22.37 13.53
CA PRO A 44 -9.46 -22.10 14.95
C PRO A 44 -9.28 -23.33 15.82
N THR A 45 -9.69 -24.50 15.33
CA THR A 45 -9.54 -25.77 16.06
C THR A 45 -8.08 -26.21 16.12
N LEU A 46 -7.31 -25.96 15.06
CA LEU A 46 -5.85 -26.19 15.04
C LEU A 46 -5.14 -25.35 16.12
N LEU A 47 -5.52 -24.08 16.29
CA LEU A 47 -4.99 -23.22 17.37
C LEU A 47 -5.36 -23.75 18.77
N VAL A 48 -6.58 -24.27 18.95
CA VAL A 48 -7.00 -24.90 20.22
C VAL A 48 -6.17 -26.16 20.49
N CYS A 49 -5.95 -27.00 19.47
CA CYS A 49 -5.08 -28.18 19.58
C CYS A 49 -3.65 -27.80 19.97
N GLN A 50 -3.12 -26.72 19.40
CA GLN A 50 -1.79 -26.22 19.72
C GLN A 50 -1.67 -25.74 21.18
N LEU A 51 -2.65 -24.97 21.66
CA LEU A 51 -2.56 -24.27 22.95
C LEU A 51 -3.02 -25.08 24.16
N ARG A 52 -3.96 -26.03 23.99
CA ARG A 52 -4.74 -26.55 25.13
C ARG A 52 -4.76 -28.07 25.29
N VAL A 53 -4.29 -28.86 24.34
CA VAL A 53 -4.54 -30.32 24.34
C VAL A 53 -3.40 -31.13 24.94
N SER A 54 -2.17 -31.04 24.39
CA SER A 54 -1.01 -31.82 24.87
C SER A 54 0.29 -31.25 24.30
N LYS A 55 1.43 -31.53 24.94
CA LYS A 55 2.77 -31.19 24.41
C LYS A 55 3.01 -31.79 23.01
N LYS A 56 2.53 -33.02 22.77
CA LYS A 56 2.64 -33.69 21.46
C LYS A 56 1.85 -32.92 20.39
N PHE A 57 0.61 -32.53 20.70
CA PHE A 57 -0.22 -31.74 19.80
C PHE A 57 0.28 -30.31 19.61
N ASN A 58 0.91 -29.71 20.62
CA ASN A 58 1.55 -28.40 20.48
C ASN A 58 2.66 -28.43 19.42
N ASN A 59 3.52 -29.44 19.47
CA ASN A 59 4.62 -29.60 18.51
C ASN A 59 4.08 -29.90 17.09
N LEU A 60 3.15 -30.84 16.96
CA LEU A 60 2.60 -31.25 15.66
C LEU A 60 1.74 -30.16 15.02
N ALA A 61 0.89 -29.44 15.78
CA ALA A 61 0.10 -28.34 15.25
C ALA A 61 0.95 -27.08 14.95
N GLY A 62 2.19 -27.04 15.43
CA GLY A 62 3.18 -26.03 15.09
C GLY A 62 3.92 -26.28 13.77
N ASP A 63 3.71 -27.42 13.11
CA ASP A 63 4.42 -27.79 11.89
C ASP A 63 4.18 -26.79 10.75
N SER A 64 5.26 -26.35 10.10
CA SER A 64 5.24 -25.38 9.00
C SER A 64 4.45 -25.88 7.79
N GLU A 65 4.48 -27.19 7.52
CA GLU A 65 3.80 -27.77 6.35
C GLU A 65 2.26 -27.73 6.49
N LEU A 66 1.75 -27.86 7.73
CA LEU A 66 0.32 -27.68 8.03
C LEU A 66 -0.14 -26.25 7.76
N TRP A 67 0.64 -25.27 8.24
CA TRP A 67 0.33 -23.85 8.03
C TRP A 67 0.47 -23.44 6.57
N LYS A 68 1.43 -24.03 5.85
CA LYS A 68 1.54 -23.88 4.39
C LYS A 68 0.30 -24.43 3.69
N ALA A 69 -0.14 -25.65 4.01
CA ALA A 69 -1.35 -26.22 3.43
C ALA A 69 -2.60 -25.36 3.72
N ALA A 70 -2.76 -24.88 4.96
CA ALA A 70 -3.84 -23.99 5.34
C ALA A 70 -3.80 -22.65 4.58
N TYR A 71 -2.61 -22.06 4.45
CA TYR A 71 -2.38 -20.83 3.69
C TYR A 71 -2.79 -21.00 2.23
N TYR A 72 -2.31 -22.04 1.57
CA TYR A 72 -2.63 -22.30 0.17
C TYR A 72 -4.12 -22.56 -0.01
N LYS A 73 -4.73 -23.34 0.87
CA LYS A 73 -6.16 -23.65 0.81
C LYS A 73 -7.04 -22.41 0.95
N GLN A 74 -6.70 -21.50 1.86
CA GLN A 74 -7.55 -20.35 2.18
C GLN A 74 -7.28 -19.14 1.29
N PHE A 75 -6.02 -18.87 0.93
CA PHE A 75 -5.65 -17.64 0.24
C PHE A 75 -5.25 -17.87 -1.22
N VAL A 76 -4.60 -18.98 -1.55
CA VAL A 76 -4.04 -19.22 -2.90
C VAL A 76 -5.05 -19.92 -3.82
N LEU A 77 -5.65 -21.03 -3.40
CA LEU A 77 -6.59 -21.82 -4.23
C LEU A 77 -7.82 -21.01 -4.69
N PRO A 78 -8.47 -20.19 -3.84
CA PRO A 78 -9.59 -19.38 -4.29
C PRO A 78 -9.20 -18.31 -5.31
N ARG A 79 -7.92 -17.91 -5.36
CA ARG A 79 -7.39 -16.96 -6.35
C ARG A 79 -6.99 -17.66 -7.64
N ALA A 80 -6.25 -18.77 -7.55
CA ALA A 80 -5.83 -19.56 -8.70
C ALA A 80 -7.02 -20.09 -9.52
N SER A 81 -8.10 -20.51 -8.84
CA SER A 81 -9.32 -20.98 -9.53
C SER A 81 -10.09 -19.89 -10.29
N ARG A 82 -9.77 -18.60 -10.08
CA ARG A 82 -10.41 -17.46 -10.78
C ARG A 82 -9.74 -17.11 -12.12
N ILE A 83 -8.57 -17.67 -12.40
CA ILE A 83 -7.80 -17.39 -13.60
C ILE A 83 -8.31 -18.30 -14.74
N PRO A 84 -8.78 -17.73 -15.87
CA PRO A 84 -9.18 -18.52 -17.04
C PRO A 84 -8.00 -19.38 -17.53
N GLY A 85 -8.21 -20.70 -17.69
CA GLY A 85 -7.19 -21.66 -18.10
C GLY A 85 -6.71 -22.65 -17.02
N ILE A 86 -6.87 -22.33 -15.73
CA ILE A 86 -6.49 -23.25 -14.63
C ILE A 86 -7.59 -24.28 -14.33
N LYS A 87 -8.83 -23.99 -14.73
CA LYS A 87 -10.00 -24.86 -14.50
C LYS A 87 -9.91 -26.21 -15.22
N GLU A 88 -9.11 -26.33 -16.27
CA GLU A 88 -8.91 -27.58 -17.03
C GLU A 88 -7.77 -28.46 -16.46
N MET A 89 -6.95 -27.92 -15.55
CA MET A 89 -5.83 -28.65 -14.92
C MET A 89 -6.26 -29.38 -13.62
N ASN A 90 -7.57 -29.54 -13.41
CA ASN A 90 -8.18 -30.10 -12.21
C ASN A 90 -8.12 -31.65 -12.20
N ALA A 91 -6.92 -32.23 -12.14
CA ALA A 91 -6.80 -33.69 -11.95
C ALA A 91 -5.54 -34.18 -11.21
N SER A 92 -4.58 -33.33 -10.83
CA SER A 92 -3.41 -33.82 -10.09
C SER A 92 -3.24 -33.15 -8.73
N SER A 93 -3.24 -33.99 -7.68
CA SER A 93 -2.83 -33.67 -6.31
C SER A 93 -1.43 -33.02 -6.23
N HIS A 94 -0.64 -33.12 -7.30
CA HIS A 94 0.70 -32.57 -7.44
C HIS A 94 0.74 -31.03 -7.58
N LEU A 95 -0.38 -30.37 -7.89
CA LEU A 95 -0.47 -28.90 -7.96
C LEU A 95 -0.87 -28.24 -6.63
N GLN A 96 -1.21 -29.02 -5.60
CA GLN A 96 -1.55 -28.47 -4.27
C GLN A 96 -0.32 -27.92 -3.53
N TYR A 97 0.89 -28.13 -4.06
CA TYR A 97 2.14 -27.90 -3.34
C TYR A 97 3.31 -27.41 -4.20
N SER A 98 3.06 -26.70 -5.31
CA SER A 98 4.16 -26.25 -6.17
C SER A 98 4.57 -24.80 -5.90
N SER A 99 5.88 -24.60 -5.67
CA SER A 99 6.57 -23.30 -5.71
C SER A 99 6.48 -22.59 -7.07
N LYS A 100 5.99 -23.28 -8.12
CA LYS A 100 5.68 -22.68 -9.41
C LYS A 100 4.42 -21.79 -9.37
N LEU A 101 3.48 -22.08 -8.47
CA LEU A 101 2.26 -21.26 -8.30
C LEU A 101 2.53 -19.96 -7.53
N SER A 102 3.48 -19.95 -6.58
CA SER A 102 3.86 -18.71 -5.88
C SER A 102 4.59 -17.73 -6.79
N LYS A 103 5.39 -18.22 -7.76
CA LYS A 103 5.95 -17.39 -8.84
C LYS A 103 4.87 -16.74 -9.72
N TRP A 104 3.69 -17.36 -9.83
CA TRP A 104 2.59 -16.89 -10.66
C TRP A 104 1.66 -15.89 -9.97
N LEU A 105 1.68 -15.85 -8.63
CA LEU A 105 0.89 -14.94 -7.80
C LEU A 105 1.69 -13.74 -7.28
N GLU A 106 2.90 -13.50 -7.82
CA GLU A 106 3.83 -12.48 -7.33
C GLU A 106 4.17 -12.62 -5.83
N ASP A 107 3.94 -13.80 -5.25
CA ASP A 107 4.35 -14.18 -3.89
C ASP A 107 5.85 -14.59 -3.86
N SER A 108 6.69 -13.95 -4.69
CA SER A 108 8.14 -14.19 -4.76
C SER A 108 8.84 -13.86 -3.45
N HIS A 109 8.26 -13.00 -2.62
CA HIS A 109 8.74 -12.69 -1.26
C HIS A 109 8.53 -13.85 -0.27
N LEU A 110 7.63 -14.81 -0.56
CA LEU A 110 7.55 -16.08 0.18
C LEU A 110 8.70 -17.03 -0.17
N LEU A 111 9.48 -16.70 -1.20
CA LEU A 111 10.69 -17.41 -1.61
C LEU A 111 11.93 -16.63 -1.16
N ASN A 112 11.94 -16.11 0.09
CA ASN A 112 13.14 -15.52 0.65
C ASN A 112 14.31 -16.50 0.50
N HIS A 113 15.27 -16.11 -0.33
CA HIS A 113 16.39 -16.90 -0.78
C HIS A 113 17.19 -17.49 0.41
N GLY A 114 16.87 -18.74 0.77
CA GLY A 114 17.64 -19.53 1.74
C GLY A 114 17.13 -19.52 3.19
N GLN A 115 16.13 -18.71 3.56
CA GLN A 115 15.54 -18.76 4.91
C GLN A 115 14.22 -19.54 4.93
N LYS A 116 14.04 -20.41 5.92
CA LYS A 116 12.78 -21.13 6.14
C LYS A 116 11.66 -20.12 6.41
N THR A 117 10.64 -20.08 5.56
CA THR A 117 9.49 -19.20 5.75
C THR A 117 8.62 -19.69 6.90
N ASP A 118 8.34 -18.80 7.86
CA ASP A 118 7.37 -19.07 8.92
C ASP A 118 5.95 -18.92 8.35
N TRP A 119 5.41 -20.03 7.84
CA TRP A 119 4.08 -20.08 7.25
C TRP A 119 2.97 -19.70 8.23
N LYS A 120 3.19 -19.88 9.54
CA LYS A 120 2.22 -19.49 10.55
C LYS A 120 2.15 -17.97 10.68
N GLN A 121 3.30 -17.29 10.68
CA GLN A 121 3.35 -15.83 10.64
C GLN A 121 2.74 -15.27 9.36
N GLN A 122 3.06 -15.86 8.22
CA GLN A 122 2.48 -15.45 6.92
C GLN A 122 0.95 -15.65 6.88
N PHE A 123 0.46 -16.76 7.45
CA PHE A 123 -0.98 -16.99 7.59
C PHE A 123 -1.63 -15.94 8.50
N ARG A 124 -1.05 -15.67 9.68
CA ARG A 124 -1.54 -14.66 10.62
C ARG A 124 -1.59 -13.29 9.97
N LEU A 125 -0.50 -12.89 9.30
CA LEU A 125 -0.40 -11.63 8.59
C LEU A 125 -1.52 -11.50 7.55
N ARG A 126 -1.64 -12.44 6.61
CA ARG A 126 -2.71 -12.40 5.58
C ARG A 126 -4.10 -12.44 6.19
N HIS A 127 -4.30 -13.18 7.29
CA HIS A 127 -5.58 -13.21 7.99
C HIS A 127 -5.91 -11.83 8.60
N ASN A 128 -4.95 -11.21 9.28
CA ASN A 128 -5.06 -9.88 9.87
C ASN A 128 -5.39 -8.83 8.81
N TRP A 129 -4.70 -8.85 7.66
CA TRP A 129 -5.02 -8.01 6.52
C TRP A 129 -6.43 -8.24 5.97
N SER A 130 -6.87 -9.51 5.86
CA SER A 130 -8.22 -9.82 5.36
C SER A 130 -9.34 -9.38 6.30
N GLN A 131 -9.06 -9.28 7.60
CA GLN A 131 -10.01 -8.85 8.63
C GLN A 131 -9.84 -7.38 9.03
N GLY A 132 -8.76 -6.73 8.60
CA GLY A 132 -8.40 -5.37 8.99
C GLY A 132 -7.94 -5.25 10.44
N GLN A 133 -7.57 -6.36 11.08
CA GLN A 133 -7.13 -6.37 12.47
C GLN A 133 -5.65 -6.01 12.57
N CYS A 134 -5.32 -5.01 13.36
CA CYS A 134 -3.94 -4.56 13.55
C CYS A 134 -3.71 -4.03 14.96
N ALA A 135 -2.45 -4.03 15.37
CA ALA A 135 -1.98 -3.28 16.53
C ALA A 135 -1.67 -1.84 16.09
N VAL A 136 -2.24 -0.86 16.78
CA VAL A 136 -2.06 0.56 16.44
C VAL A 136 -1.11 1.20 17.43
N SER A 137 -0.26 2.07 16.92
CA SER A 137 0.72 2.80 17.69
C SER A 137 1.03 4.15 17.10
N GLU A 138 1.62 5.03 17.88
CA GLU A 138 1.91 6.39 17.49
C GLU A 138 3.39 6.71 17.74
N ILE A 139 4.05 7.27 16.74
CA ILE A 139 5.39 7.86 16.82
C ILE A 139 5.19 9.37 16.69
N VAL A 140 5.53 10.14 17.71
CA VAL A 140 5.45 11.61 17.62
C VAL A 140 6.71 12.10 16.90
N VAL A 141 6.53 12.74 15.75
CA VAL A 141 7.63 13.06 14.83
C VAL A 141 7.99 14.54 14.87
N ALA A 142 7.03 15.46 14.93
CA ALA A 142 7.31 16.89 15.03
C ALA A 142 6.47 17.58 16.11
N GLN A 143 7.13 18.43 16.89
CA GLN A 143 6.58 19.43 17.81
C GLN A 143 7.53 20.64 17.67
N PRO A 144 7.18 21.86 17.20
CA PRO A 144 5.91 22.54 16.83
C PRO A 144 5.40 22.24 15.39
N PRO A 145 4.29 22.86 14.91
CA PRO A 145 3.92 22.82 13.48
C PRO A 145 5.07 23.26 12.60
N VAL A 146 5.33 22.50 11.53
CA VAL A 146 6.39 22.80 10.58
C VAL A 146 5.81 23.16 9.22
N ASP A 147 6.27 24.30 8.71
CA ASP A 147 6.08 24.74 7.35
C ASP A 147 7.44 24.61 6.62
N PRO A 148 7.53 23.91 5.46
CA PRO A 148 6.54 23.06 4.80
C PRO A 148 6.20 21.77 5.57
N PRO A 149 5.10 21.04 5.22
CA PRO A 149 4.70 19.84 5.94
C PRO A 149 5.77 18.75 5.95
N LEU A 150 5.80 17.97 7.03
CA LEU A 150 6.65 16.79 7.15
C LEU A 150 6.47 15.86 5.95
N LEU A 151 7.55 15.65 5.22
CA LEU A 151 7.61 14.64 4.17
C LEU A 151 7.87 13.29 4.82
N VAL A 152 7.10 12.29 4.41
CA VAL A 152 7.22 10.93 4.94
C VAL A 152 7.30 9.99 3.75
N MET A 153 8.19 9.01 3.81
CA MET A 153 8.27 7.91 2.85
C MET A 153 8.61 6.62 3.61
N MET A 154 8.24 5.47 3.06
CA MET A 154 8.53 4.18 3.68
C MET A 154 9.12 3.21 2.66
N SER A 155 10.16 2.50 3.07
CA SER A 155 10.79 1.43 2.30
C SER A 155 11.31 0.35 3.24
N ASN A 156 11.09 -0.93 2.92
CA ASN A 156 11.70 -2.07 3.61
C ASN A 156 11.61 -2.01 5.16
N SER A 157 10.44 -1.65 5.69
CA SER A 157 10.18 -1.50 7.13
C SER A 157 11.02 -0.42 7.83
N VAL A 158 11.52 0.55 7.06
CA VAL A 158 12.16 1.79 7.52
C VAL A 158 11.32 2.98 7.08
N ILE A 159 11.08 3.91 8.01
CA ILE A 159 10.37 5.16 7.78
C ILE A 159 11.39 6.27 7.64
N TYR A 160 11.29 7.03 6.56
CA TYR A 160 12.04 8.24 6.34
C TYR A 160 11.14 9.44 6.54
N THR A 161 11.58 10.39 7.34
CA THR A 161 10.85 11.64 7.61
C THR A 161 11.78 12.80 7.35
N ALA A 162 11.38 13.78 6.54
CA ALA A 162 12.16 15.01 6.33
C ALA A 162 11.35 16.24 6.72
N ASP A 163 12.05 17.13 7.40
CA ASP A 163 11.53 18.33 8.04
C ASP A 163 12.60 19.44 7.95
N SER A 164 12.20 20.71 7.87
CA SER A 164 13.12 21.86 7.89
C SER A 164 13.79 22.04 9.25
N ILE A 165 13.13 21.65 10.35
CA ILE A 165 13.67 21.77 11.71
C ILE A 165 14.44 20.51 12.10
N SER A 166 13.78 19.34 12.03
CA SER A 166 14.35 18.07 12.51
C SER A 166 15.31 17.41 11.51
N GLY A 167 15.35 17.92 10.27
CA GLY A 167 16.11 17.34 9.18
C GLY A 167 15.55 16.01 8.67
N LEU A 168 16.39 15.25 7.95
CA LEU A 168 16.09 13.88 7.51
C LEU A 168 16.33 12.91 8.67
N ARG A 169 15.32 12.10 9.01
CA ARG A 169 15.40 11.04 10.02
C ARG A 169 14.95 9.71 9.45
N ALA A 170 15.57 8.63 9.94
CA ALA A 170 15.22 7.26 9.62
C ALA A 170 14.82 6.48 10.89
N TRP A 171 13.71 5.75 10.83
CA TRP A 171 13.16 4.97 11.94
C TRP A 171 12.95 3.51 11.50
N SER A 172 13.39 2.53 12.29
CA SER A 172 13.15 1.11 12.01
C SER A 172 11.83 0.67 12.61
N LEU A 173 11.02 -0.13 11.90
CA LEU A 173 9.80 -0.70 12.45
C LEU A 173 9.99 -2.06 13.15
N LYS A 174 11.12 -2.75 12.92
CA LYS A 174 11.32 -4.15 13.36
C LYS A 174 11.67 -4.30 14.85
N ASN A 175 12.41 -3.36 15.43
CA ASN A 175 12.89 -3.42 16.82
C ASN A 175 12.35 -2.23 17.60
N GLU A 176 11.26 -2.41 18.35
CA GLU A 176 10.66 -1.41 19.26
C GLU A 176 10.56 0.04 18.72
N ARG A 177 10.52 0.21 17.39
CA ARG A 177 10.52 1.51 16.71
C ARG A 177 11.79 2.32 16.94
N ASP A 178 12.93 1.65 16.87
CA ASP A 178 14.27 2.22 17.03
C ASP A 178 14.52 3.38 16.05
N PHE A 179 14.99 4.49 16.60
CA PHE A 179 15.59 5.56 15.83
C PHE A 179 16.93 5.10 15.25
N ILE A 180 17.09 5.23 13.93
CA ILE A 180 18.31 4.79 13.23
C ILE A 180 19.29 5.96 13.12
N ALA A 181 18.91 7.01 12.38
CA ALA A 181 19.81 8.09 12.02
C ALA A 181 19.07 9.42 11.84
N SER A 182 19.75 10.53 12.05
CA SER A 182 19.32 11.87 11.65
C SER A 182 20.43 12.64 10.98
N THR A 183 20.07 13.47 10.00
CA THR A 183 20.95 14.46 9.40
C THR A 183 20.18 15.77 9.25
N PRO A 184 20.70 16.89 9.79
CA PRO A 184 20.05 18.19 9.66
C PRO A 184 20.10 18.66 8.20
N LEU A 185 19.04 19.33 7.75
CA LEU A 185 18.93 19.90 6.40
C LEU A 185 19.28 21.39 6.49
N VAL A 186 20.57 21.70 6.47
CA VAL A 186 21.07 23.07 6.66
C VAL A 186 21.95 23.46 5.48
N LYS A 187 21.67 24.61 4.89
CA LYS A 187 22.46 25.25 3.85
C LYS A 187 23.50 26.17 4.49
N ASP A 188 24.75 26.06 4.01
CA ASP A 188 25.90 26.83 4.48
C ASP A 188 26.10 26.83 6.01
N GLY A 189 25.58 25.81 6.70
CA GLY A 189 25.67 25.66 8.16
C GLY A 189 24.79 26.61 8.98
N VAL A 190 23.97 27.48 8.37
CA VAL A 190 23.21 28.52 9.08
C VAL A 190 21.73 28.54 8.73
N THR A 191 21.35 28.33 7.47
CA THR A 191 19.94 28.47 7.04
C THR A 191 19.27 27.11 6.88
N PRO A 192 18.11 26.86 7.53
CA PRO A 192 17.37 25.61 7.33
C PRO A 192 16.85 25.56 5.89
N HIS A 193 17.04 24.41 5.26
CA HIS A 193 16.65 24.20 3.88
C HIS A 193 15.28 23.51 3.84
N MET A 194 14.33 24.03 3.07
CA MET A 194 12.94 23.60 3.14
C MET A 194 12.68 22.41 2.20
N PRO A 195 12.43 21.20 2.74
CA PRO A 195 12.21 20.02 1.91
C PRO A 195 10.79 20.05 1.33
N THR A 196 10.66 19.92 0.02
CA THR A 196 9.38 20.04 -0.70
C THR A 196 8.95 18.72 -1.33
N SER A 197 9.89 17.85 -1.67
CA SER A 197 9.62 16.53 -2.23
C SER A 197 10.65 15.49 -1.78
N MET A 198 10.26 14.22 -1.73
CA MET A 198 11.13 13.11 -1.33
C MET A 198 10.86 11.90 -2.22
N ALA A 199 11.91 11.18 -2.59
CA ALA A 199 11.84 9.89 -3.26
C ALA A 199 12.82 8.89 -2.63
N ILE A 200 12.45 7.61 -2.63
CA ILE A 200 13.34 6.51 -2.25
C ILE A 200 13.69 5.73 -3.50
N ASP A 201 14.88 5.15 -3.55
CA ASP A 201 15.28 4.25 -4.62
C ASP A 201 14.31 3.07 -4.76
N THR A 202 13.70 2.96 -5.93
CA THR A 202 12.85 1.84 -6.30
C THR A 202 13.62 0.65 -6.86
N SER A 203 14.94 0.75 -7.02
CA SER A 203 15.76 -0.36 -7.49
C SER A 203 15.83 -1.46 -6.40
N GLU A 204 15.29 -2.64 -6.68
CA GLU A 204 15.32 -3.81 -5.77
C GLU A 204 16.71 -4.46 -5.74
N LYS A 205 17.75 -3.69 -5.43
CA LYS A 205 19.08 -4.23 -5.14
C LYS A 205 19.22 -4.30 -3.63
N ASP A 206 19.13 -5.51 -3.07
CA ASP A 206 19.32 -5.77 -1.63
C ASP A 206 20.79 -5.62 -1.24
N THR A 207 21.32 -4.40 -1.35
CA THR A 207 22.71 -4.07 -1.02
C THR A 207 22.87 -3.68 0.44
N GLY A 208 21.78 -3.62 1.22
CA GLY A 208 21.78 -3.12 2.59
C GLY A 208 21.90 -1.59 2.71
N HIS A 209 21.99 -0.89 1.59
CA HIS A 209 22.06 0.56 1.49
C HIS A 209 20.78 1.08 0.83
N ASP A 210 20.02 1.91 1.55
CA ASP A 210 18.83 2.55 0.99
C ASP A 210 19.21 3.97 0.57
N ARG A 211 18.93 4.35 -0.67
CA ARG A 211 19.19 5.71 -1.18
C ARG A 211 17.93 6.54 -1.17
N ILE A 212 18.04 7.78 -0.71
CA ILE A 212 16.92 8.70 -0.51
C ILE A 212 17.29 10.02 -1.20
N THR A 213 16.40 10.54 -2.02
CA THR A 213 16.56 11.85 -2.65
C THR A 213 15.57 12.83 -2.06
N ILE A 214 16.05 13.99 -1.65
CA ILE A 214 15.23 15.12 -1.17
C ILE A 214 15.37 16.27 -2.15
N GLY A 215 14.24 16.86 -2.51
CA GLY A 215 14.16 18.07 -3.31
C GLY A 215 13.66 19.22 -2.48
N PHE A 216 14.08 20.42 -2.86
CA PHE A 216 13.90 21.62 -2.05
C PHE A 216 13.25 22.77 -2.82
N ASP A 217 12.96 23.84 -2.10
CA ASP A 217 12.30 25.06 -2.58
C ASP A 217 13.15 25.86 -3.60
N ASP A 218 14.48 25.86 -3.44
CA ASP A 218 15.42 26.52 -4.35
C ASP A 218 15.72 25.73 -5.64
N GLY A 219 15.03 24.60 -5.85
CA GLY A 219 15.22 23.75 -7.02
C GLY A 219 16.44 22.83 -6.94
N SER A 220 17.20 22.85 -5.84
CA SER A 220 18.25 21.86 -5.58
C SER A 220 17.67 20.53 -5.13
N PHE A 221 18.51 19.49 -5.18
CA PHE A 221 18.22 18.20 -4.60
C PHE A 221 19.48 17.57 -4.02
N ILE A 222 19.31 16.79 -2.96
CA ILE A 222 20.40 16.05 -2.29
C ILE A 222 20.04 14.56 -2.26
N ILE A 223 21.02 13.72 -2.60
CA ILE A 223 20.92 12.27 -2.50
C ILE A 223 21.67 11.81 -1.26
N TYR A 224 20.98 11.09 -0.39
CA TYR A 224 21.47 10.47 0.82
C TYR A 224 21.56 8.95 0.66
N GLU A 225 22.48 8.33 1.36
CA GLU A 225 22.58 6.88 1.52
C GLU A 225 22.48 6.52 3.00
N LEU A 226 21.49 5.70 3.35
CA LEU A 226 21.37 5.10 4.66
C LEU A 226 22.16 3.80 4.71
N GLU A 227 23.21 3.79 5.52
CA GLU A 227 23.92 2.56 5.88
C GLU A 227 23.32 1.97 7.15
N LYS A 228 22.48 0.93 6.99
CA LYS A 228 21.74 0.30 8.11
C LYS A 228 22.65 -0.24 9.21
N GLY A 229 23.83 -0.76 8.84
CA GLY A 229 24.81 -1.31 9.78
C GLY A 229 25.46 -0.26 10.67
N LYS A 230 25.82 0.90 10.11
CA LYS A 230 26.46 1.99 10.85
C LYS A 230 25.47 2.96 11.50
N ARG A 231 24.18 2.87 11.16
CA ARG A 231 23.13 3.78 11.61
C ARG A 231 23.47 5.26 11.27
N THR A 232 24.04 5.47 10.09
CA THR A 232 24.44 6.80 9.60
C THR A 232 23.85 7.08 8.23
N LEU A 233 23.51 8.35 8.00
CA LEU A 233 23.13 8.89 6.70
C LEU A 233 24.33 9.64 6.11
N ARG A 234 24.73 9.28 4.89
CA ARG A 234 25.82 9.93 4.15
C ARG A 234 25.24 10.70 2.98
N ILE A 235 25.81 11.86 2.68
CA ILE A 235 25.48 12.61 1.47
C ILE A 235 26.27 12.00 0.30
N LEU A 236 25.57 11.55 -0.73
CA LEU A 236 26.17 11.03 -1.95
C LEU A 236 26.36 12.12 -3.01
N PHE A 237 25.41 13.04 -3.11
CA PHE A 237 25.44 14.11 -4.10
C PHE A 237 24.57 15.28 -3.68
N GLU A 238 25.03 16.49 -3.94
CA GLU A 238 24.29 17.73 -3.77
C GLU A 238 24.28 18.48 -5.11
N HIS A 239 23.08 18.71 -5.64
CA HIS A 239 22.90 19.52 -6.84
C HIS A 239 22.85 20.99 -6.46
N PRO A 240 23.53 21.89 -7.19
CA PRO A 240 23.42 23.33 -6.93
C PRO A 240 21.98 23.84 -7.12
N PRO A 241 21.60 24.97 -6.49
CA PRO A 241 20.29 25.57 -6.67
C PRO A 241 20.00 25.87 -8.15
N SER A 242 18.78 25.63 -8.58
CA SER A 242 18.37 25.78 -9.97
C SER A 242 17.41 26.96 -10.12
N SER A 243 17.57 27.74 -11.19
CA SER A 243 16.65 28.85 -11.52
C SER A 243 15.24 28.41 -11.94
N ASN A 244 14.99 27.09 -12.03
CA ASN A 244 13.75 26.53 -12.56
C ASN A 244 12.60 26.47 -11.53
N GLY A 245 12.86 26.87 -10.28
CA GLY A 245 11.91 26.92 -9.18
C GLY A 245 11.86 25.65 -8.33
N MET A 246 10.95 25.64 -7.37
CA MET A 246 10.76 24.57 -6.37
C MET A 246 10.49 23.19 -6.99
N LEU A 247 11.07 22.14 -6.40
CA LEU A 247 10.80 20.75 -6.80
C LEU A 247 9.52 20.24 -6.15
N THR A 248 8.53 19.88 -6.96
CA THR A 248 7.20 19.44 -6.49
C THR A 248 7.06 17.93 -6.43
N ALA A 249 7.72 17.19 -7.33
CA ALA A 249 7.68 15.74 -7.35
C ALA A 249 9.03 15.16 -7.79
N LEU A 250 9.37 14.01 -7.22
CA LEU A 250 10.60 13.27 -7.48
C LEU A 250 10.29 11.80 -7.68
N ALA A 251 11.06 11.14 -8.53
CA ALA A 251 11.14 9.68 -8.56
C ALA A 251 12.60 9.29 -8.78
N TYR A 252 13.09 8.32 -8.01
CA TYR A 252 14.48 7.88 -8.07
C TYR A 252 14.52 6.36 -8.27
N SER A 253 15.32 5.91 -9.23
CA SER A 253 15.62 4.51 -9.46
C SER A 253 17.05 4.42 -9.96
N SER A 254 17.98 4.04 -9.10
CA SER A 254 19.41 4.14 -9.41
C SER A 254 19.75 3.41 -10.74
N PRO A 255 20.39 4.07 -11.73
CA PRO A 255 21.10 5.37 -11.69
C PRO A 255 20.31 6.58 -12.25
N TYR A 256 18.99 6.53 -12.35
CA TYR A 256 18.18 7.59 -12.94
C TYR A 256 17.39 8.37 -11.89
N LEU A 257 17.31 9.68 -12.07
CA LEU A 257 16.50 10.59 -11.26
C LEU A 257 15.57 11.39 -12.16
N LEU A 258 14.30 11.44 -11.79
CA LEU A 258 13.27 12.22 -12.45
C LEU A 258 12.79 13.29 -11.48
N THR A 259 12.84 14.54 -11.92
CA THR A 259 12.41 15.70 -11.12
C THR A 259 11.32 16.47 -11.86
N MET A 260 10.40 17.03 -11.12
CA MET A 260 9.36 17.94 -11.63
C MET A 260 9.38 19.22 -10.81
N THR A 261 9.45 20.37 -11.48
CA THR A 261 9.38 21.69 -10.84
C THR A 261 7.94 22.19 -10.72
N GLU A 262 7.73 23.26 -9.96
CA GLU A 262 6.45 23.99 -9.91
C GLU A 262 6.03 24.53 -11.27
N SER A 263 7.00 24.93 -12.10
CA SER A 263 6.79 25.43 -13.46
C SER A 263 6.46 24.34 -14.49
N HIS A 264 6.15 23.12 -14.04
CA HIS A 264 5.85 21.92 -14.84
C HIS A 264 6.98 21.53 -15.80
N LEU A 265 8.23 21.80 -15.38
CA LEU A 265 9.44 21.34 -16.06
C LEU A 265 9.86 20.00 -15.48
N LEU A 266 9.75 18.96 -16.30
CA LEU A 266 10.26 17.63 -16.01
C LEU A 266 11.72 17.56 -16.45
N SER A 267 12.63 17.29 -15.52
CA SER A 267 14.04 17.08 -15.83
C SER A 267 14.46 15.66 -15.47
N MET A 268 15.18 15.00 -16.36
CA MET A 268 15.65 13.65 -16.17
C MET A 268 17.17 13.60 -16.18
N TYR A 269 17.71 13.04 -15.12
CA TYR A 269 19.13 12.96 -14.82
C TYR A 269 19.58 11.50 -14.82
N ALA A 270 20.81 11.26 -15.30
CA ALA A 270 21.46 9.96 -15.23
C ALA A 270 22.83 10.07 -14.56
N PHE A 271 23.10 9.18 -13.62
CA PHE A 271 24.38 9.04 -12.94
C PHE A 271 25.19 7.94 -13.66
N LEU A 272 26.03 8.33 -14.61
CA LEU A 272 26.76 7.40 -15.50
C LEU A 272 28.07 6.87 -14.90
N GLY A 273 28.51 7.40 -13.75
CA GLY A 273 29.76 6.99 -13.11
C GLY A 273 29.72 5.57 -12.55
N GLU A 274 30.85 4.85 -12.67
CA GLU A 274 31.03 3.56 -12.00
C GLU A 274 30.90 3.74 -10.49
N GLN A 275 29.94 3.04 -9.91
CA GLN A 275 29.61 3.09 -8.49
C GLN A 275 30.70 2.38 -7.67
N ALA A 276 31.85 3.02 -7.47
CA ALA A 276 32.76 2.62 -6.41
C ALA A 276 32.03 2.82 -5.07
N LYS A 277 31.85 1.73 -4.31
CA LYS A 277 30.92 1.60 -3.17
C LYS A 277 31.16 2.56 -1.98
N ASP A 278 32.09 3.51 -2.08
CA ASP A 278 32.47 4.43 -1.01
C ASP A 278 32.75 5.87 -1.50
N GLN A 279 32.49 6.20 -2.78
CA GLN A 279 32.74 7.55 -3.32
C GLN A 279 31.44 8.31 -3.56
N SER A 280 31.48 9.63 -3.36
CA SER A 280 30.42 10.56 -3.75
C SER A 280 30.06 10.37 -5.23
N LEU A 281 28.78 10.43 -5.57
CA LEU A 281 28.35 10.28 -6.96
C LEU A 281 28.90 11.45 -7.79
N GLU A 282 29.33 11.13 -9.00
CA GLU A 282 29.68 12.16 -9.99
C GLU A 282 28.47 13.00 -10.37
N ALA A 283 28.75 14.20 -10.91
CA ALA A 283 27.71 15.11 -11.37
C ALA A 283 26.80 14.40 -12.40
N PRO A 284 25.47 14.44 -12.21
CA PRO A 284 24.54 13.78 -13.10
C PRO A 284 24.54 14.45 -14.47
N LYS A 285 24.41 13.63 -15.51
CA LYS A 285 24.13 14.11 -16.86
C LYS A 285 22.63 14.39 -16.99
N LEU A 286 22.26 15.63 -17.31
CA LEU A 286 20.90 15.96 -17.74
C LEU A 286 20.65 15.31 -19.11
N LEU A 287 19.75 14.33 -19.17
CA LEU A 287 19.39 13.65 -20.41
C LEU A 287 18.36 14.47 -21.19
N TYR A 288 17.25 14.83 -20.52
CA TYR A 288 16.15 15.54 -21.14
C TYR A 288 15.54 16.52 -20.14
N SER A 289 15.07 17.65 -20.68
CA SER A 289 14.25 18.62 -19.97
C SER A 289 13.01 18.89 -20.82
N LEU A 290 11.84 18.59 -20.27
CA LEU A 290 10.56 18.63 -20.96
C LEU A 290 9.60 19.53 -20.19
N ARG A 291 8.99 20.48 -20.88
CA ARG A 291 7.98 21.36 -20.29
C ARG A 291 6.59 20.94 -20.75
N SER A 292 5.67 20.80 -19.79
CA SER A 292 4.26 20.53 -20.08
C SER A 292 3.39 21.75 -19.77
N HIS A 293 2.31 21.93 -20.54
CA HIS A 293 1.34 23.01 -20.35
C HIS A 293 -0.08 22.50 -20.01
N THR A 294 -0.24 21.19 -19.92
CA THR A 294 -1.54 20.51 -19.77
C THR A 294 -1.62 19.63 -18.52
N VAL A 295 -0.57 19.63 -17.69
CA VAL A 295 -0.50 18.83 -16.47
C VAL A 295 -1.10 19.62 -15.31
N TRP A 296 -2.15 19.08 -14.71
CA TRP A 296 -2.76 19.65 -13.52
C TRP A 296 -2.51 18.76 -12.30
N PRO A 297 -2.19 19.34 -11.12
CA PRO A 297 -2.03 18.56 -9.90
C PRO A 297 -3.36 17.93 -9.48
N PRO A 298 -3.35 16.74 -8.84
CA PRO A 298 -2.17 15.99 -8.38
C PRO A 298 -1.37 15.35 -9.53
N VAL A 299 -0.09 15.02 -9.29
CA VAL A 299 0.83 14.34 -10.23
C VAL A 299 1.55 13.22 -9.49
N SER A 300 1.77 12.08 -10.15
CA SER A 300 2.60 10.99 -9.64
C SER A 300 3.68 10.63 -10.65
N LEU A 301 4.93 10.59 -10.19
CA LEU A 301 6.07 10.18 -10.98
C LEU A 301 6.45 8.74 -10.64
N SER A 302 6.93 7.99 -11.62
CA SER A 302 7.52 6.67 -11.39
C SER A 302 8.60 6.39 -12.41
N ILE A 303 9.60 5.62 -12.01
CA ILE A 303 10.65 5.10 -12.88
C ILE A 303 10.65 3.60 -12.76
N ARG A 304 10.72 2.93 -13.92
CA ARG A 304 10.86 1.47 -14.02
C ARG A 304 12.09 1.17 -14.85
N THR A 305 12.94 0.28 -14.37
CA THR A 305 14.09 -0.22 -15.12
C THR A 305 13.79 -1.63 -15.58
N ALA A 306 13.88 -1.88 -16.89
CA ALA A 306 13.84 -3.21 -17.49
C ALA A 306 15.26 -3.61 -17.91
N SER A 307 15.46 -4.87 -18.32
CA SER A 307 16.78 -5.38 -18.71
C SER A 307 17.40 -4.72 -19.95
N THR A 308 16.60 -4.04 -20.77
CA THR A 308 17.03 -3.43 -22.05
C THR A 308 16.74 -1.93 -22.15
N SER A 309 15.94 -1.39 -21.23
CA SER A 309 15.48 -0.01 -21.31
C SER A 309 14.97 0.49 -19.97
N MET A 310 15.05 1.79 -19.75
CA MET A 310 14.39 2.49 -18.65
C MET A 310 13.09 3.10 -19.15
N THR A 311 12.04 3.10 -18.32
CA THR A 311 10.77 3.76 -18.61
C THR A 311 10.46 4.74 -17.48
N ALA A 312 10.49 6.03 -17.80
CA ALA A 312 9.97 7.09 -16.96
C ALA A 312 8.48 7.26 -17.24
N SER A 313 7.67 7.45 -16.21
CA SER A 313 6.22 7.60 -16.37
C SER A 313 5.68 8.69 -15.47
N ILE A 314 4.80 9.50 -16.03
CA ILE A 314 4.13 10.62 -15.38
C ILE A 314 2.64 10.36 -15.47
N ALA A 315 1.98 10.25 -14.32
CA ALA A 315 0.53 10.24 -14.24
C ALA A 315 0.05 11.60 -13.78
N TYR A 316 -0.97 12.15 -14.44
CA TYR A 316 -1.48 13.49 -14.17
C TYR A 316 -3.00 13.60 -14.40
N ALA A 317 -3.62 14.58 -13.73
CA ALA A 317 -5.02 14.91 -13.94
C ALA A 317 -5.21 15.88 -15.13
N LEU A 318 -6.33 15.75 -15.82
CA LEU A 318 -6.71 16.53 -17.01
C LEU A 318 -8.18 16.96 -16.92
N PRO A 319 -8.49 18.27 -17.00
CA PRO A 319 -9.87 18.73 -17.11
C PRO A 319 -10.45 18.41 -18.51
N THR A 320 -11.69 17.94 -18.56
CA THR A 320 -12.44 17.69 -19.81
C THR A 320 -13.48 18.76 -20.06
N TYR A 321 -13.79 19.01 -21.34
CA TYR A 321 -14.85 19.93 -21.73
C TYR A 321 -16.20 19.31 -21.31
N LEU A 322 -17.00 20.06 -20.55
CA LEU A 322 -18.35 19.71 -20.05
C LEU A 322 -18.48 18.50 -19.10
N SER A 323 -17.42 17.72 -18.87
CA SER A 323 -17.53 16.37 -18.26
C SER A 323 -16.58 16.09 -17.08
N GLY A 324 -16.03 17.13 -16.44
CA GLY A 324 -15.27 16.97 -15.19
C GLY A 324 -13.78 16.73 -15.38
N TRP A 325 -13.24 15.75 -14.65
CA TRP A 325 -11.80 15.44 -14.61
C TRP A 325 -11.53 14.02 -15.11
N THR A 326 -10.47 13.88 -15.89
CA THR A 326 -9.91 12.61 -16.37
C THR A 326 -8.44 12.51 -16.01
N VAL A 327 -7.83 11.36 -16.32
CA VAL A 327 -6.45 11.07 -15.94
C VAL A 327 -5.69 10.62 -17.17
N GLY A 328 -4.47 11.13 -17.31
CA GLY A 328 -3.52 10.78 -18.35
C GLY A 328 -2.27 10.15 -17.77
N VAL A 329 -1.63 9.30 -18.57
CA VAL A 329 -0.29 8.77 -18.31
C VAL A 329 0.55 9.01 -19.53
N GLN A 330 1.72 9.62 -19.33
CA GLN A 330 2.76 9.72 -20.34
C GLN A 330 3.94 8.85 -19.93
N GLU A 331 4.37 7.96 -20.84
CA GLU A 331 5.55 7.12 -20.65
C GLU A 331 6.63 7.52 -21.65
N MET A 332 7.87 7.61 -21.16
CA MET A 332 9.06 7.86 -21.95
C MET A 332 10.01 6.68 -21.77
N ARG A 333 10.38 6.04 -22.86
CA ARG A 333 11.27 4.88 -22.86
C ARG A 333 12.65 5.28 -23.38
N LEU A 334 13.67 4.97 -22.60
CA LEU A 334 15.06 5.29 -22.90
C LEU A 334 15.91 4.04 -22.95
N ASN A 335 16.95 4.07 -23.79
CA ASN A 335 18.01 3.08 -23.71
C ASN A 335 18.95 3.41 -22.52
N PHE A 336 19.83 2.47 -22.17
CA PHE A 336 20.78 2.71 -21.08
C PHE A 336 21.85 3.76 -21.43
N ASN A 337 22.07 4.02 -22.71
CA ASN A 337 22.97 5.08 -23.19
C ASN A 337 22.35 6.48 -23.00
N GLY A 338 21.08 6.57 -22.58
CA GLY A 338 20.37 7.82 -22.33
C GLY A 338 19.64 8.40 -23.55
N GLU A 339 19.49 7.66 -24.64
CA GLU A 339 18.71 8.06 -25.81
C GLU A 339 17.24 7.70 -25.65
N LEU A 340 16.36 8.65 -25.96
CA LEU A 340 14.91 8.45 -26.00
C LEU A 340 14.53 7.57 -27.18
N ILE A 341 14.07 6.36 -26.88
CA ILE A 341 13.55 5.42 -27.89
C ILE A 341 12.16 5.87 -28.32
N GLU A 342 11.29 6.18 -27.35
CA GLU A 342 9.90 6.51 -27.64
C GLU A 342 9.22 7.29 -26.51
N SER A 343 8.24 8.13 -26.85
CA SER A 343 7.35 8.81 -25.91
C SER A 343 5.91 8.50 -26.29
N ARG A 344 5.12 8.03 -25.32
CA ARG A 344 3.72 7.60 -25.51
C ARG A 344 2.82 8.27 -24.50
N LEU A 345 1.58 8.52 -24.91
CA LEU A 345 0.56 9.12 -24.07
C LEU A 345 -0.72 8.29 -24.16
N ALA A 346 -1.35 8.05 -23.02
CA ALA A 346 -2.66 7.44 -22.94
C ALA A 346 -3.55 8.23 -21.97
N THR A 347 -4.83 8.35 -22.31
CA THR A 347 -5.83 9.06 -21.49
C THR A 347 -6.99 8.11 -21.23
N ALA A 348 -7.54 8.14 -20.02
CA ALA A 348 -8.70 7.33 -19.65
C ALA A 348 -10.05 7.88 -20.17
N ALA A 349 -10.01 8.90 -21.02
CA ALA A 349 -11.17 9.55 -21.61
C ALA A 349 -11.95 8.59 -22.52
N ASP A 350 -13.26 8.47 -22.30
CA ASP A 350 -14.16 7.76 -23.22
C ASP A 350 -14.16 8.49 -24.57
N ALA A 351 -14.40 7.75 -25.67
CA ALA A 351 -14.39 8.26 -27.05
C ALA A 351 -15.31 9.48 -27.31
N HIS A 352 -16.20 9.81 -26.37
CA HIS A 352 -17.13 10.95 -26.43
C HIS A 352 -16.71 12.14 -25.52
N SER A 353 -15.62 12.02 -24.77
CA SER A 353 -15.12 13.08 -23.89
C SER A 353 -14.06 13.91 -24.61
N HIS A 354 -14.42 15.14 -24.97
CA HIS A 354 -13.49 16.08 -25.60
C HIS A 354 -12.54 16.64 -24.53
N THR A 355 -11.25 16.34 -24.65
CA THR A 355 -10.19 16.95 -23.84
C THR A 355 -9.82 18.31 -24.42
N LEU A 356 -9.52 19.30 -23.58
CA LEU A 356 -9.10 20.65 -24.02
C LEU A 356 -7.81 20.63 -24.87
N SER A 357 -7.00 19.57 -24.74
CA SER A 357 -5.75 19.37 -25.50
C SER A 357 -5.92 18.70 -26.87
N GLY A 358 -7.09 18.11 -27.16
CA GLY A 358 -7.31 17.29 -28.37
C GLY A 358 -7.66 18.06 -29.64
N GLN A 359 -7.79 19.38 -29.58
CA GLN A 359 -8.42 20.16 -30.65
C GLN A 359 -7.51 20.49 -31.85
N ARG A 360 -6.30 19.93 -31.94
CA ARG A 360 -5.36 20.22 -33.05
C ARG A 360 -5.14 19.10 -34.06
N SER A 361 -5.87 17.99 -33.99
CA SER A 361 -5.75 16.93 -35.01
C SER A 361 -7.08 16.24 -35.27
N MET A 362 -7.99 16.95 -35.93
CA MET A 362 -9.04 16.33 -36.75
C MET A 362 -9.02 17.04 -38.10
N SER A 363 -8.32 16.43 -39.04
CA SER A 363 -8.45 16.73 -40.45
C SER A 363 -9.89 16.49 -40.91
N SER A 364 -10.50 17.56 -41.42
CA SER A 364 -11.61 17.64 -42.40
C SER A 364 -12.89 16.83 -42.15
N PRO A 365 -14.06 17.49 -41.99
CA PRO A 365 -15.35 16.80 -42.02
C PRO A 365 -15.69 16.41 -43.46
N SER A 366 -15.70 15.10 -43.75
CA SER A 366 -16.30 14.58 -44.97
C SER A 366 -17.83 14.74 -44.89
N THR A 367 -18.37 15.57 -45.77
CA THR A 367 -19.80 15.75 -46.00
C THR A 367 -20.41 14.46 -46.56
N ARG A 368 -21.20 13.73 -45.77
CA ARG A 368 -22.28 12.91 -46.34
C ARG A 368 -23.39 12.63 -45.32
N SER A 369 -24.56 13.14 -45.69
CA SER A 369 -25.84 13.04 -45.01
C SER A 369 -26.53 11.69 -45.27
N SER A 370 -27.46 11.37 -44.37
CA SER A 370 -28.66 10.52 -44.50
C SER A 370 -28.60 9.05 -44.04
N SER A 371 -29.24 8.75 -42.90
CA SER A 371 -30.55 8.07 -42.87
C SER A 371 -31.12 8.02 -41.43
N PRO A 372 -32.45 8.17 -41.23
CA PRO A 372 -33.09 8.12 -39.92
C PRO A 372 -33.75 6.74 -39.69
N PHE A 373 -33.37 6.04 -38.62
CA PHE A 373 -34.15 4.92 -38.10
C PHE A 373 -34.39 5.11 -36.59
N PRO A 374 -35.65 5.14 -36.13
CA PRO A 374 -35.99 5.24 -34.72
C PRO A 374 -35.96 3.83 -34.12
N GLY A 375 -34.87 3.49 -33.43
CA GLY A 375 -34.69 2.15 -32.88
C GLY A 375 -33.84 2.15 -31.64
N ARG A 376 -34.51 2.06 -30.48
CA ARG A 376 -33.97 1.93 -29.12
C ARG A 376 -33.11 3.10 -28.65
N SER A 377 -33.69 3.90 -27.76
CA SER A 377 -32.94 4.61 -26.72
C SER A 377 -32.13 3.58 -25.94
N ARG A 378 -30.93 3.29 -26.43
CA ARG A 378 -29.89 2.66 -25.64
C ARG A 378 -29.47 3.73 -24.64
N GLU A 379 -30.19 3.76 -23.52
CA GLU A 379 -29.75 4.36 -22.28
C GLU A 379 -28.24 4.11 -22.17
N PRO A 380 -27.40 5.16 -22.03
CA PRO A 380 -25.98 4.95 -21.92
C PRO A 380 -25.78 4.02 -20.72
N SER A 381 -25.32 2.80 -21.00
CA SER A 381 -24.87 1.89 -19.96
C SER A 381 -23.91 2.68 -19.08
N LEU A 382 -24.20 2.78 -17.78
CA LEU A 382 -23.44 3.45 -16.72
C LEU A 382 -22.01 2.87 -16.61
N ALA A 383 -21.23 2.96 -17.68
CA ALA A 383 -19.81 2.74 -17.69
C ALA A 383 -19.19 4.03 -17.15
N GLY A 384 -18.70 3.94 -15.91
CA GLY A 384 -17.89 4.92 -15.18
C GLY A 384 -17.97 6.35 -15.68
N THR A 385 -18.99 7.11 -15.26
CA THR A 385 -18.98 8.56 -15.46
C THR A 385 -17.72 9.14 -14.81
N PRO A 386 -16.93 9.96 -15.54
CA PRO A 386 -15.82 10.69 -14.95
C PRO A 386 -16.33 11.55 -13.79
N SER A 387 -15.53 11.66 -12.72
CA SER A 387 -15.91 12.48 -11.58
C SER A 387 -15.95 13.95 -12.01
N ASN A 388 -17.04 14.64 -11.70
CA ASN A 388 -17.16 16.08 -11.96
C ASN A 388 -16.20 16.94 -11.12
N SER A 389 -15.64 16.37 -10.04
CA SER A 389 -14.77 17.06 -9.09
C SER A 389 -13.29 16.76 -9.30
N LYS A 390 -12.45 17.73 -8.95
CA LYS A 390 -10.98 17.61 -9.03
C LYS A 390 -10.52 16.48 -8.10
N PRO A 391 -9.64 15.56 -8.56
CA PRO A 391 -9.04 14.54 -7.70
C PRO A 391 -8.29 15.16 -6.52
N THR A 392 -8.41 14.55 -5.35
CA THR A 392 -7.72 14.99 -4.12
C THR A 392 -6.29 14.49 -4.05
N SER A 393 -6.07 13.24 -4.46
CA SER A 393 -4.75 12.59 -4.47
C SER A 393 -4.65 11.60 -5.63
N MET A 394 -3.43 11.33 -6.10
CA MET A 394 -3.18 10.26 -7.06
C MET A 394 -1.91 9.51 -6.71
N SER A 395 -1.89 8.21 -6.99
CA SER A 395 -0.74 7.35 -6.80
C SER A 395 -0.63 6.39 -7.97
N TYR A 396 0.54 6.35 -8.59
CA TYR A 396 0.82 5.49 -9.73
C TYR A 396 1.96 4.53 -9.40
N SER A 397 1.65 3.24 -9.44
CA SER A 397 2.62 2.16 -9.37
C SER A 397 2.21 1.11 -10.39
N HIS A 398 2.96 1.00 -11.48
CA HIS A 398 2.62 0.11 -12.59
C HIS A 398 2.27 -1.31 -12.11
N PRO A 399 1.17 -1.91 -12.59
CA PRO A 399 0.22 -1.41 -13.59
C PRO A 399 -0.95 -0.59 -13.03
N TYR A 400 -0.98 -0.30 -11.73
CA TYR A 400 -2.11 0.32 -11.06
C TYR A 400 -1.98 1.84 -10.97
N LEU A 401 -3.02 2.54 -11.38
CA LEU A 401 -3.20 3.97 -11.21
C LEU A 401 -4.43 4.21 -10.33
N LEU A 402 -4.21 4.70 -9.12
CA LEU A 402 -5.25 4.93 -8.13
C LEU A 402 -5.47 6.43 -7.94
N VAL A 403 -6.73 6.83 -7.97
CA VAL A 403 -7.14 8.23 -7.92
C VAL A 403 -8.17 8.38 -6.81
N ALA A 404 -7.90 9.29 -5.88
CA ALA A 404 -8.82 9.62 -4.80
C ALA A 404 -9.69 10.81 -5.20
N HIS A 405 -10.98 10.71 -4.85
CA HIS A 405 -11.96 11.73 -5.16
C HIS A 405 -12.52 12.34 -3.87
N PRO A 406 -12.99 13.60 -3.94
CA PRO A 406 -13.62 14.21 -2.79
C PRO A 406 -14.99 13.62 -2.46
N ASP A 407 -15.55 12.80 -3.35
CA ASP A 407 -16.90 12.24 -3.29
C ASP A 407 -17.00 10.88 -2.58
N ASN A 408 -16.11 10.59 -1.62
CA ASN A 408 -15.98 9.35 -0.84
C ASN A 408 -15.59 8.08 -1.62
N THR A 409 -15.23 8.22 -2.90
CA THR A 409 -14.83 7.08 -3.73
C THR A 409 -13.37 7.14 -4.15
N LEU A 410 -12.89 6.01 -4.66
CA LEU A 410 -11.64 5.92 -5.40
C LEU A 410 -11.93 5.45 -6.82
N SER A 411 -11.11 5.86 -7.78
CA SER A 411 -11.10 5.29 -9.12
C SER A 411 -9.79 4.55 -9.37
N LEU A 412 -9.91 3.27 -9.71
CA LEU A 412 -8.79 2.44 -10.12
C LEU A 412 -8.75 2.32 -11.64
N TYR A 413 -7.58 2.61 -12.20
CA TYR A 413 -7.26 2.42 -13.61
C TYR A 413 -6.12 1.42 -13.74
N LEU A 414 -6.22 0.53 -14.74
CA LEU A 414 -5.16 -0.40 -15.08
C LEU A 414 -4.42 0.13 -16.31
N VAL A 415 -3.15 0.45 -16.14
CA VAL A 415 -2.26 0.90 -17.20
C VAL A 415 -1.57 -0.31 -17.81
N LYS A 416 -1.89 -0.59 -19.07
CA LYS A 416 -1.25 -1.63 -19.87
C LYS A 416 -0.15 -0.97 -20.70
N SER A 417 1.09 -1.17 -20.27
CA SER A 417 2.29 -0.79 -21.01
C SER A 417 2.89 -2.04 -21.65
N THR A 418 3.00 -2.04 -22.97
CA THR A 418 3.63 -3.11 -23.74
C THR A 418 4.78 -2.55 -24.55
N ALA A 419 5.55 -3.43 -25.22
CA ALA A 419 6.66 -2.98 -26.07
C ALA A 419 6.22 -2.04 -27.20
N SER A 420 4.94 -2.05 -27.63
CA SER A 420 4.41 -1.29 -28.77
C SER A 420 3.22 -0.38 -28.46
N SER A 421 2.52 -0.56 -27.34
CA SER A 421 1.32 0.21 -27.03
C SER A 421 1.21 0.58 -25.55
N LEU A 422 0.62 1.74 -25.29
CA LEU A 422 0.23 2.21 -23.97
C LEU A 422 -1.29 2.43 -23.98
N SER A 423 -2.00 1.81 -23.04
CA SER A 423 -3.45 2.03 -22.90
C SER A 423 -3.86 2.04 -21.42
N ILE A 424 -4.89 2.81 -21.12
CA ILE A 424 -5.49 2.88 -19.78
C ILE A 424 -6.87 2.22 -19.86
N SER A 425 -7.17 1.32 -18.92
CA SER A 425 -8.49 0.69 -18.85
C SER A 425 -9.57 1.71 -18.49
N PRO A 426 -10.86 1.44 -18.80
CA PRO A 426 -11.95 2.22 -18.22
C PRO A 426 -11.83 2.19 -16.68
N GLY A 427 -11.95 3.37 -16.06
CA GLY A 427 -11.83 3.53 -14.62
C GLY A 427 -12.91 2.76 -13.88
N SER A 428 -12.51 2.06 -12.82
CA SER A 428 -13.45 1.35 -11.96
C SER A 428 -13.57 2.04 -10.61
N ARG A 429 -14.80 2.40 -10.25
CA ARG A 429 -15.11 3.06 -8.98
C ARG A 429 -15.12 2.04 -7.85
N LEU A 430 -14.28 2.29 -6.85
CA LEU A 430 -14.19 1.57 -5.59
C LEU A 430 -14.99 2.33 -4.53
N TRP A 431 -15.90 1.63 -3.88
CA TRP A 431 -16.80 2.17 -2.86
C TRP A 431 -16.43 1.60 -1.50
N GLY A 432 -16.48 2.42 -0.46
CA GLY A 432 -16.22 1.96 0.90
C GLY A 432 -16.21 3.09 1.91
N HIS A 433 -15.50 4.18 1.63
CA HIS A 433 -15.42 5.30 2.57
C HIS A 433 -16.78 5.97 2.77
N THR A 434 -17.01 6.45 3.99
CA THR A 434 -18.20 7.21 4.35
C THR A 434 -18.02 8.72 4.12
N SER A 435 -16.77 9.19 4.05
CA SER A 435 -16.41 10.59 3.85
C SER A 435 -15.38 10.77 2.74
N SER A 436 -15.13 12.03 2.35
CA SER A 436 -14.15 12.44 1.34
C SER A 436 -12.79 11.78 1.55
N VAL A 437 -12.12 11.29 0.51
CA VAL A 437 -10.81 10.65 0.64
C VAL A 437 -9.70 11.70 0.51
N SER A 438 -8.85 11.84 1.53
CA SER A 438 -7.72 12.78 1.50
C SER A 438 -6.49 12.18 0.83
N GLY A 439 -6.23 10.90 1.07
CA GLY A 439 -5.01 10.23 0.67
C GLY A 439 -5.24 8.81 0.20
N ALA A 440 -4.53 8.41 -0.85
CA ALA A 440 -4.52 7.05 -1.33
C ALA A 440 -3.15 6.69 -1.91
N HIS A 441 -2.64 5.53 -1.53
CA HIS A 441 -1.37 4.99 -2.00
C HIS A 441 -1.56 3.59 -2.54
N VAL A 442 -0.99 3.30 -3.70
CA VAL A 442 -0.99 1.97 -4.31
C VAL A 442 0.42 1.41 -4.39
N GLY A 443 0.57 0.16 -3.99
CA GLY A 443 1.84 -0.57 -4.06
C GLY A 443 1.90 -1.45 -5.29
N MET A 444 3.10 -1.87 -5.66
CA MET A 444 3.37 -2.76 -6.80
C MET A 444 2.66 -4.13 -6.70
N ARG A 445 2.27 -4.55 -5.49
CA ARG A 445 1.72 -5.89 -5.18
C ARG A 445 0.19 -5.97 -5.25
N GLY A 446 -0.45 -5.05 -5.95
CA GLY A 446 -1.92 -5.03 -6.06
C GLY A 446 -2.64 -4.79 -4.72
N LYS A 447 -1.99 -4.14 -3.77
CA LYS A 447 -2.63 -3.62 -2.55
C LYS A 447 -2.69 -2.12 -2.62
N ALA A 448 -3.73 -1.56 -2.02
CA ALA A 448 -3.81 -0.13 -1.81
C ALA A 448 -4.32 0.19 -0.42
N VAL A 449 -4.00 1.39 0.03
CA VAL A 449 -4.47 1.92 1.29
C VAL A 449 -5.01 3.31 1.04
N SER A 450 -6.12 3.64 1.68
CA SER A 450 -6.69 4.99 1.62
C SER A 450 -7.24 5.45 2.96
N VAL A 451 -7.18 6.76 3.14
CA VAL A 451 -7.54 7.45 4.38
C VAL A 451 -8.59 8.51 4.09
N SER A 452 -9.60 8.57 4.95
CA SER A 452 -10.61 9.62 4.93
C SER A 452 -10.04 10.98 5.30
N ARG A 453 -10.68 12.05 4.83
CA ARG A 453 -10.34 13.43 5.15
C ARG A 453 -10.37 13.70 6.65
N LEU A 454 -11.37 13.11 7.34
CA LEU A 454 -11.51 13.21 8.79
C LEU A 454 -10.50 12.33 9.53
N GLY A 455 -9.88 11.33 8.88
CA GLY A 455 -8.94 10.39 9.51
C GLY A 455 -9.58 9.26 10.29
N ASP A 456 -10.91 9.22 10.34
CA ASP A 456 -11.73 8.24 11.05
C ASP A 456 -11.80 6.87 10.37
N GLU A 457 -11.48 6.82 9.08
CA GLU A 457 -11.53 5.62 8.26
C GLU A 457 -10.22 5.42 7.51
N LEU A 458 -9.49 4.38 7.92
CA LEU A 458 -8.41 3.77 7.15
C LEU A 458 -8.95 2.49 6.50
N ARG A 459 -8.79 2.35 5.18
CA ARG A 459 -9.20 1.16 4.45
C ARG A 459 -8.06 0.56 3.65
N VAL A 460 -7.96 -0.76 3.70
CA VAL A 460 -7.08 -1.56 2.84
C VAL A 460 -7.90 -2.15 1.70
N TRP A 461 -7.31 -2.16 0.52
CA TRP A 461 -7.90 -2.67 -0.71
C TRP A 461 -7.02 -3.78 -1.28
N ASP A 462 -7.63 -4.91 -1.59
CA ASP A 462 -7.00 -5.99 -2.35
C ASP A 462 -7.41 -5.86 -3.81
N LEU A 463 -6.51 -5.31 -4.63
CA LEU A 463 -6.69 -5.05 -6.06
C LEU A 463 -6.21 -6.24 -6.94
N GLU A 464 -5.70 -7.29 -6.30
CA GLU A 464 -5.22 -8.51 -6.95
C GLU A 464 -6.38 -9.28 -7.63
N GLY A 465 -6.12 -9.86 -8.81
CA GLY A 465 -7.07 -10.70 -9.55
C GLY A 465 -7.84 -10.00 -10.68
N GLY A 466 -7.53 -8.73 -10.97
CA GLY A 466 -8.00 -8.01 -12.15
C GLY A 466 -9.50 -7.68 -12.15
N MET A 467 -9.84 -6.45 -12.49
CA MET A 467 -11.25 -6.02 -12.62
C MET A 467 -11.91 -6.48 -13.94
N ALA A 468 -11.19 -7.30 -14.72
CA ALA A 468 -11.71 -7.99 -15.89
C ALA A 468 -12.68 -9.13 -15.50
N SER A 469 -12.55 -9.70 -14.28
CA SER A 469 -13.49 -10.72 -13.82
C SER A 469 -14.82 -10.07 -13.38
N THR A 470 -15.93 -10.63 -13.84
CA THR A 470 -17.28 -10.20 -13.46
C THR A 470 -17.54 -10.32 -11.95
N ALA A 471 -16.85 -11.26 -11.28
CA ALA A 471 -16.88 -11.42 -9.83
C ALA A 471 -16.26 -10.22 -9.09
N ASN A 472 -15.10 -9.73 -9.54
CA ASN A 472 -14.47 -8.55 -8.91
C ASN A 472 -15.26 -7.26 -9.16
N ARG A 473 -15.92 -7.13 -10.32
CA ARG A 473 -16.84 -6.00 -10.57
C ARG A 473 -18.04 -5.99 -9.61
N ARG A 474 -18.57 -7.15 -9.26
CA ARG A 474 -19.65 -7.27 -8.25
C ARG A 474 -19.15 -6.89 -6.86
N ARG A 475 -17.99 -7.40 -6.44
CA ARG A 475 -17.38 -7.07 -5.13
C ARG A 475 -17.00 -5.60 -4.99
N SER A 476 -16.52 -4.98 -6.06
CA SER A 476 -16.23 -3.54 -6.09
C SER A 476 -17.46 -2.68 -5.85
N ARG A 477 -18.62 -3.13 -6.36
CA ARG A 477 -19.91 -2.45 -6.17
C ARG A 477 -20.52 -2.70 -4.80
N THR A 478 -20.25 -3.86 -4.19
CA THR A 478 -20.75 -4.20 -2.84
C THR A 478 -19.82 -3.73 -1.72
N GLY A 479 -18.66 -3.15 -2.03
CA GLY A 479 -17.68 -2.67 -1.05
C GLY A 479 -16.83 -3.77 -0.40
N GLU A 480 -17.01 -5.03 -0.81
CA GLU A 480 -16.31 -6.22 -0.30
C GLU A 480 -14.81 -6.26 -0.66
N LEU A 481 -14.34 -5.38 -1.54
CA LEU A 481 -12.91 -5.23 -1.84
C LEU A 481 -12.16 -4.41 -0.79
N SER A 482 -12.89 -3.74 0.10
CA SER A 482 -12.34 -2.86 1.12
C SER A 482 -12.51 -3.48 2.50
N VAL A 483 -11.46 -3.38 3.30
CA VAL A 483 -11.49 -3.78 4.69
C VAL A 483 -11.18 -2.56 5.54
N ARG A 484 -12.09 -2.21 6.44
CA ARG A 484 -11.87 -1.13 7.41
C ARG A 484 -10.87 -1.61 8.43
N VAL A 485 -9.78 -0.87 8.60
CA VAL A 485 -8.77 -1.17 9.60
C VAL A 485 -9.33 -0.86 10.98
N GLN A 486 -9.25 -1.84 11.87
CA GLN A 486 -9.71 -1.75 13.25
C GLN A 486 -8.56 -2.13 14.18
N ALA A 487 -8.34 -1.30 15.19
CA ALA A 487 -7.43 -1.64 16.27
C ALA A 487 -7.95 -2.88 16.99
N SER A 488 -7.12 -3.91 17.13
CA SER A 488 -7.49 -5.10 17.89
C SER A 488 -7.83 -4.67 19.32
N LYS A 489 -9.05 -4.96 19.78
CA LYS A 489 -9.39 -4.81 21.20
C LYS A 489 -8.45 -5.72 21.98
N ALA A 490 -7.46 -5.16 22.66
CA ALA A 490 -6.80 -5.88 23.73
C ALA A 490 -7.92 -6.38 24.64
N LYS A 491 -8.05 -7.70 24.78
CA LYS A 491 -9.03 -8.27 25.71
C LYS A 491 -8.71 -7.66 27.07
N GLU A 492 -9.56 -6.73 27.51
CA GLU A 492 -9.60 -6.29 28.90
C GLU A 492 -9.81 -7.57 29.72
N SER A 493 -8.70 -8.06 30.28
CA SER A 493 -8.75 -9.03 31.35
C SER A 493 -9.54 -8.38 32.48
N LEU A 494 -10.72 -8.94 32.74
CA LEU A 494 -11.48 -8.75 33.97
C LEU A 494 -10.50 -8.79 35.17
N HIS A 495 -10.60 -7.78 36.04
CA HIS A 495 -9.84 -7.51 37.27
C HIS A 495 -8.71 -6.47 37.18
N ALA A 496 -9.04 -5.21 37.48
CA ALA A 496 -8.20 -4.34 38.30
C ALA A 496 -9.06 -3.24 38.96
N MET A 497 -9.46 -3.47 40.22
CA MET A 497 -9.85 -2.40 41.12
C MET A 497 -8.60 -1.58 41.50
N ALA A 498 -8.75 -0.26 41.44
CA ALA A 498 -8.01 0.79 42.15
C ALA A 498 -6.52 0.55 42.53
N SER A 499 -5.62 1.27 41.86
CA SER A 499 -4.51 1.97 42.54
C SER A 499 -3.95 3.12 41.68
N ARG A 500 -3.66 4.23 42.36
CA ARG A 500 -3.13 5.50 41.82
C ARG A 500 -1.62 5.39 41.59
N GLY A 501 -1.13 6.04 40.53
CA GLY A 501 0.24 6.57 40.43
C GLY A 501 1.27 5.74 39.64
N SER A 502 1.29 5.88 38.32
CA SER A 502 2.38 5.50 37.38
C SER A 502 2.09 6.14 36.01
N PRO A 503 3.09 6.59 35.22
CA PRO A 503 2.83 7.43 34.05
C PRO A 503 1.95 6.70 33.03
N ARG A 504 0.88 7.39 32.63
CA ARG A 504 -0.20 6.88 31.79
C ARG A 504 0.37 6.27 30.50
N LYS A 505 0.43 4.94 30.42
CA LYS A 505 0.35 4.24 29.12
C LYS A 505 -0.98 4.65 28.50
N HIS A 506 -0.94 5.53 27.50
CA HIS A 506 -2.12 6.03 26.80
C HIS A 506 -2.89 4.85 26.19
N SER A 507 -3.94 4.41 26.87
CA SER A 507 -4.84 3.38 26.38
C SER A 507 -5.63 3.90 25.18
N LEU A 508 -5.43 3.24 24.04
CA LEU A 508 -5.93 3.54 22.69
C LEU A 508 -7.41 3.89 22.53
N ARG A 509 -8.26 3.56 23.51
CA ARG A 509 -9.67 3.98 23.50
C ARG A 509 -9.78 5.51 23.57
N LEU A 510 -8.90 6.19 24.29
CA LEU A 510 -8.84 7.66 24.34
C LEU A 510 -8.28 8.30 23.06
N ALA A 511 -7.45 7.60 22.27
CA ALA A 511 -6.89 8.15 21.03
C ALA A 511 -7.88 8.06 19.84
N LEU A 512 -8.87 7.17 19.94
CA LEU A 512 -9.98 6.99 19.01
C LEU A 512 -11.28 7.67 19.51
N ASP A 513 -11.53 7.75 20.83
CA ASP A 513 -12.65 8.50 21.44
C ASP A 513 -12.35 10.01 21.60
N GLN A 514 -11.08 10.43 21.56
CA GLN A 514 -10.78 11.82 21.19
C GLN A 514 -11.16 11.96 19.73
N GLY A 515 -12.41 12.35 19.51
CA GLY A 515 -12.98 12.61 18.20
C GLY A 515 -11.97 13.37 17.34
N PHE A 516 -11.90 12.96 16.08
CA PHE A 516 -11.18 13.70 15.07
C PHE A 516 -11.69 15.14 15.11
N ASP A 517 -10.82 16.06 15.52
CA ASP A 517 -11.16 17.47 15.53
C ASP A 517 -11.40 17.87 14.07
N ASP A 518 -12.62 18.32 13.74
CA ASP A 518 -13.09 18.64 12.38
C ASP A 518 -12.17 19.63 11.61
N ALA A 519 -11.24 20.26 12.32
CA ALA A 519 -10.27 21.22 11.78
C ALA A 519 -8.92 20.60 11.35
N SER A 520 -8.55 19.37 11.76
CA SER A 520 -7.29 18.75 11.33
C SER A 520 -7.45 18.17 9.93
N VAL A 521 -7.12 18.94 8.90
CA VAL A 521 -7.00 18.44 7.53
C VAL A 521 -5.84 17.47 7.51
N ASN A 522 -6.10 16.16 7.62
CA ASN A 522 -5.05 15.17 7.37
C ASN A 522 -4.50 15.43 5.97
N ARG A 523 -3.25 15.88 5.86
CA ARG A 523 -2.52 16.05 4.59
C ARG A 523 -2.21 14.72 3.89
N GLY A 524 -2.98 13.67 4.20
CA GLY A 524 -3.25 12.53 3.32
C GLY A 524 -2.08 11.61 3.03
N TRP A 525 -0.89 11.83 3.61
CA TRP A 525 0.21 10.93 3.34
C TRP A 525 -0.02 9.58 4.00
N VAL A 526 0.02 8.54 3.18
CA VAL A 526 -0.17 7.14 3.56
C VAL A 526 0.90 6.33 2.87
N GLY A 527 1.61 5.52 3.64
CA GLY A 527 2.58 4.54 3.13
C GLY A 527 2.30 3.19 3.74
N PHE A 528 2.66 2.11 3.04
CA PHE A 528 2.48 0.76 3.58
C PHE A 528 3.54 -0.20 3.02
N ASP A 529 3.88 -1.21 3.82
CA ASP A 529 4.60 -2.40 3.43
C ASP A 529 3.72 -3.63 3.67
N GLU A 530 4.28 -4.85 3.59
CA GLU A 530 3.51 -6.06 3.84
C GLU A 530 3.06 -6.22 5.29
N GLN A 531 3.73 -5.56 6.24
CA GLN A 531 3.53 -5.79 7.68
C GLN A 531 2.81 -4.62 8.35
N ASN A 532 2.98 -3.42 7.81
CA ASN A 532 2.66 -2.17 8.45
C ASN A 532 2.00 -1.21 7.48
N VAL A 533 1.03 -0.44 7.98
CA VAL A 533 0.46 0.74 7.32
C VAL A 533 0.79 1.96 8.17
N ILE A 534 1.19 3.05 7.55
CA ILE A 534 1.55 4.29 8.24
C ILE A 534 0.69 5.41 7.68
N VAL A 535 0.16 6.22 8.60
CA VAL A 535 -0.61 7.42 8.28
C VAL A 535 0.01 8.61 9.01
N LEU A 536 0.25 9.69 8.29
CA LEU A 536 0.61 10.97 8.89
C LEU A 536 -0.64 11.64 9.48
N ARG A 537 -0.61 11.89 10.78
CA ARG A 537 -1.67 12.57 11.53
C ARG A 537 -1.16 13.93 12.01
N GLU A 538 -1.97 14.95 11.81
CA GLU A 538 -1.78 16.26 12.40
C GLU A 538 -2.74 16.42 13.58
N LYS A 539 -2.23 16.77 14.76
CA LYS A 539 -3.06 17.07 15.94
C LYS A 539 -3.49 18.52 15.93
N SER A 540 -4.57 18.85 16.64
CA SER A 540 -5.07 20.22 16.78
C SER A 540 -4.07 21.20 17.39
N SER A 541 -3.06 20.70 18.12
CA SER A 541 -1.91 21.47 18.62
C SER A 541 -0.84 21.78 17.56
N GLY A 542 -1.06 21.42 16.28
CA GLY A 542 -0.09 21.54 15.19
C GLY A 542 1.04 20.50 15.25
N SER A 543 1.06 19.62 16.26
CA SER A 543 2.06 18.55 16.33
C SER A 543 1.73 17.44 15.34
N GLN A 544 2.74 16.95 14.63
CA GLN A 544 2.58 15.89 13.65
C GLN A 544 3.11 14.55 14.19
N ALA A 545 2.32 13.50 14.02
CA ALA A 545 2.61 12.16 14.49
C ALA A 545 2.33 11.12 13.40
N LEU A 546 3.16 10.08 13.36
CA LEU A 546 2.96 8.93 12.50
C LEU A 546 2.20 7.86 13.27
N VAL A 547 1.03 7.50 12.76
CA VAL A 547 0.27 6.37 13.27
C VAL A 547 0.69 5.12 12.49
N VAL A 548 1.27 4.15 13.19
CA VAL A 548 1.72 2.87 12.62
C VAL A 548 0.72 1.78 13.01
N TYR A 549 0.16 1.14 12.00
CA TYR A 549 -0.75 0.01 12.08
C TYR A 549 0.02 -1.26 11.71
N ASP A 550 0.32 -2.10 12.69
CA ASP A 550 1.08 -3.34 12.55
C ASP A 550 0.13 -4.54 12.45
N PHE A 551 0.25 -5.30 11.36
CA PHE A 551 -0.58 -6.47 11.04
C PHE A 551 0.07 -7.80 11.43
N THR A 552 1.24 -7.81 12.06
CA THR A 552 1.98 -9.03 12.41
C THR A 552 1.34 -9.88 13.50
#